data_AF-F2DGP8-F1
#
_entry.id   AF-F2DGP8-F1
#
_cell.length_a   1.000
_cell.length_b   1.000
_cell.length_c   1.000
_cell.angle_alpha   90.00
_cell.angle_beta   90.00
_cell.angle_gamma   90.00
#
_symmetry.space_group_name_H-M   'P 1'
#
loop_
_entity.id
_entity.type
_entity.pdbx_description
1 polymer ?
#
loop_
_entity_poly.entity_id
_entity_poly.type
_entity_poly.pdbx_seq_one_letter_code
_entity_poly.pdbx_strand_id
1 'polypeptide(L)'
;LPEVYDNLIESCRKAIVLGTAIPLALFLIWDAVILGTIPGFAESGAVTDPLQQLRSSNGTVGPIVEAFSFLAIGTSYIGFVLGLSDFIADLLKLPSGQNKPLTYLVTLFPPLVLSLLDPEIFFKALDFAGTYGVLVLFGVFPAAMSWSERYSNDLEAPISPIVPGGKLTLSFVMGGALLVIFSEIFKDIMQLQGLH
;
A
#
# COMPACT_ATOMS: atom_id res chain seq x y z
N LEU A 1 5.02 14.87 -34.50
CA LEU A 1 5.29 15.32 -33.10
C LEU A 1 4.08 15.08 -32.20
N PRO A 2 2.83 15.50 -32.54
CA PRO A 2 1.64 15.20 -31.72
C PRO A 2 1.30 13.70 -31.69
N GLU A 3 1.37 13.03 -32.84
CA GLU A 3 1.04 11.61 -32.99
C GLU A 3 1.97 10.68 -32.18
N VAL A 4 3.25 11.05 -32.00
CA VAL A 4 4.19 10.29 -31.16
C VAL A 4 3.86 10.47 -29.67
N TYR A 5 3.43 11.66 -29.27
CA TYR A 5 3.03 11.97 -27.89
C TYR A 5 1.74 11.24 -27.49
N ASP A 6 0.75 11.21 -28.37
CA ASP A 6 -0.51 10.49 -28.12
C ASP A 6 -0.27 8.97 -27.97
N ASN A 7 0.60 8.40 -28.82
CA ASN A 7 1.01 6.99 -28.72
C ASN A 7 1.75 6.67 -27.40
N LEU A 8 2.55 7.60 -26.88
CA LEU A 8 3.23 7.46 -25.59
C LEU A 8 2.23 7.45 -24.43
N ILE A 9 1.26 8.36 -24.42
CA ILE A 9 0.22 8.41 -23.39
C ILE A 9 -0.59 7.11 -23.38
N GLU A 10 -1.00 6.62 -24.55
CA GLU A 10 -1.75 5.38 -24.65
C GLU A 10 -0.93 4.19 -24.16
N SER A 11 0.36 4.14 -24.49
CA SER A 11 1.28 3.09 -24.04
C SER A 11 1.50 3.14 -22.53
N CYS A 12 1.72 4.33 -21.95
CA CYS A 12 1.83 4.51 -20.50
C CYS A 12 0.54 4.10 -19.78
N ARG A 13 -0.63 4.48 -20.31
CA ARG A 13 -1.92 4.09 -19.74
C ARG A 13 -2.11 2.57 -19.76
N LYS A 14 -1.82 1.91 -20.89
CA LYS A 14 -1.88 0.45 -21.00
C LYS A 14 -0.89 -0.22 -20.06
N ALA A 15 0.32 0.30 -19.93
CA ALA A 15 1.34 -0.22 -19.02
C ALA A 15 0.90 -0.12 -17.56
N ILE A 16 0.30 1.00 -17.14
CA ILE A 16 -0.25 1.16 -15.79
C ILE A 16 -1.40 0.17 -15.57
N VAL A 17 -2.37 0.11 -16.48
CA VAL A 17 -3.55 -0.77 -16.34
C VAL A 17 -3.13 -2.24 -16.29
N LEU A 18 -2.29 -2.69 -17.23
CA LEU A 18 -1.77 -4.07 -17.23
C LEU A 18 -0.88 -4.34 -16.01
N GLY A 19 -0.05 -3.38 -15.62
CA GLY A 19 0.81 -3.46 -14.45
C GLY A 19 0.03 -3.61 -13.15
N THR A 20 -1.14 -2.99 -13.02
CA THR A 20 -2.03 -3.16 -11.85
C THR A 20 -2.95 -4.38 -11.94
N ALA A 21 -3.32 -4.79 -13.16
CA ALA A 21 -4.22 -5.92 -13.37
C ALA A 21 -3.57 -7.25 -12.97
N ILE A 22 -2.25 -7.40 -13.20
CA ILE A 22 -1.53 -8.63 -12.87
C ILE A 22 -1.49 -8.88 -11.35
N PRO A 23 -1.04 -7.94 -10.48
CA PRO A 23 -1.11 -8.10 -9.03
C PRO A 23 -2.54 -8.35 -8.54
N LEU A 24 -3.53 -7.63 -9.08
CA LEU A 24 -4.93 -7.80 -8.70
C LEU A 24 -5.43 -9.22 -8.98
N ALA A 25 -5.15 -9.77 -10.16
CA ALA A 25 -5.52 -11.13 -10.49
C ALA A 25 -4.81 -12.15 -9.57
N LEU A 26 -3.53 -11.93 -9.27
CA LEU A 26 -2.77 -12.78 -8.36
C LEU A 26 -3.34 -12.76 -6.94
N PHE A 27 -3.71 -11.58 -6.41
CA PHE A 27 -4.38 -11.47 -5.11
C PHE A 27 -5.74 -12.18 -5.09
N LEU A 28 -6.57 -12.01 -6.12
CA LEU A 28 -7.87 -12.69 -6.18
C LEU A 28 -7.73 -14.22 -6.22
N ILE A 29 -6.77 -14.74 -6.99
CA ILE A 29 -6.50 -16.19 -7.04
C ILE A 29 -6.00 -16.67 -5.68
N TRP A 30 -5.09 -15.93 -5.06
CA TRP A 30 -4.57 -16.25 -3.73
C TRP A 30 -5.67 -16.31 -2.68
N ASP A 31 -6.51 -15.26 -2.59
CA ASP A 31 -7.61 -15.20 -1.61
C ASP A 31 -8.62 -16.32 -1.83
N ALA A 32 -8.95 -16.63 -3.10
CA ALA A 32 -9.83 -17.76 -3.43
C ALA A 32 -9.25 -19.11 -2.96
N VAL A 33 -7.93 -19.31 -3.12
CA VAL A 33 -7.26 -20.53 -2.64
C VAL A 33 -7.27 -20.60 -1.12
N ILE A 34 -6.94 -19.51 -0.42
CA ILE A 34 -6.91 -19.49 1.05
C ILE A 34 -8.32 -19.72 1.63
N LEU A 35 -9.32 -18.98 1.14
CA LEU A 35 -10.71 -19.13 1.58
C LEU A 35 -11.28 -20.51 1.23
N GLY A 36 -10.86 -21.09 0.10
CA GLY A 36 -11.27 -22.43 -0.31
C GLY A 36 -10.59 -23.58 0.45
N THR A 37 -9.40 -23.35 1.05
CA THR A 37 -8.57 -24.39 1.66
C THR A 37 -8.73 -24.49 3.19
N ILE A 38 -9.27 -23.47 3.85
CA ILE A 38 -9.45 -23.46 5.31
C ILE A 38 -10.87 -23.96 5.65
N PRO A 39 -11.05 -25.21 6.11
CA PRO A 39 -12.34 -25.68 6.60
C PRO A 39 -12.70 -24.92 7.88
N GLY A 40 -13.82 -24.20 7.87
CA GLY A 40 -14.34 -23.55 9.08
C GLY A 40 -13.87 -22.12 9.34
N PHE A 41 -13.54 -21.34 8.29
CA PHE A 41 -13.34 -19.88 8.42
C PHE A 41 -14.54 -19.19 9.12
N ALA A 42 -15.74 -19.74 8.94
CA ALA A 42 -16.97 -19.29 9.58
C ALA A 42 -17.12 -19.70 11.07
N GLU A 43 -16.37 -20.70 11.56
CA GLU A 43 -16.60 -21.29 12.89
C GLU A 43 -15.47 -21.04 13.90
N SER A 44 -14.22 -20.85 13.48
CA SER A 44 -13.09 -20.83 14.43
C SER A 44 -12.33 -19.52 14.56
N GLY A 45 -12.48 -18.55 13.64
CA GLY A 45 -11.76 -17.26 13.71
C GLY A 45 -10.22 -17.34 13.78
N ALA A 46 -9.66 -18.55 13.77
CA ALA A 46 -8.25 -18.81 13.91
C ALA A 46 -7.62 -18.73 12.52
N VAL A 47 -6.97 -17.60 12.27
CA VAL A 47 -6.08 -17.40 11.12
C VAL A 47 -4.94 -18.41 11.26
N THR A 48 -5.13 -19.61 10.74
CA THR A 48 -4.09 -20.64 10.69
C THR A 48 -3.12 -20.24 9.59
N ASP A 49 -1.83 -20.18 9.90
CA ASP A 49 -0.80 -19.82 8.92
C ASP A 49 -0.85 -20.79 7.72
N PRO A 50 -1.17 -20.32 6.51
CA PRO A 50 -1.26 -21.16 5.31
C PRO A 50 0.02 -21.94 5.02
N LEU A 51 1.19 -21.40 5.40
CA LEU A 51 2.48 -22.10 5.29
C LEU A 51 2.55 -23.29 6.25
N GLN A 52 2.03 -23.15 7.46
CA GLN A 52 1.97 -24.23 8.44
C GLN A 52 1.03 -25.36 7.97
N GLN A 53 -0.06 -25.02 7.30
CA GLN A 53 -0.98 -26.00 6.70
C GLN A 53 -0.31 -26.73 5.51
N LEU A 54 0.42 -26.01 4.64
CA LEU A 54 1.18 -26.62 3.55
C LEU A 54 2.26 -27.60 4.05
N ARG A 55 2.95 -27.24 5.15
CA ARG A 55 3.93 -28.10 5.83
C ARG A 55 3.34 -29.42 6.31
N SER A 56 2.10 -29.41 6.78
CA SER A 56 1.43 -30.62 7.28
C SER A 56 0.99 -31.58 6.17
N SER A 57 0.91 -31.11 4.92
CA SER A 57 0.34 -31.86 3.80
C SER A 57 1.33 -32.81 3.10
N ASN A 58 2.63 -32.47 3.03
CA ASN A 58 3.63 -33.26 2.31
C ASN A 58 5.07 -33.00 2.81
N GLY A 59 5.77 -34.07 3.24
CA GLY A 59 7.10 -34.00 3.88
C GLY A 59 8.24 -33.47 3.01
N THR A 60 8.08 -33.40 1.68
CA THR A 60 9.11 -32.90 0.74
C THR A 60 8.86 -31.48 0.25
N VAL A 61 7.60 -31.05 0.17
CA VAL A 61 7.23 -29.73 -0.37
C VAL A 61 7.41 -28.62 0.68
N GLY A 62 7.15 -28.92 1.96
CA GLY A 62 7.29 -27.97 3.05
C GLY A 62 8.65 -27.25 3.10
N PRO A 63 9.79 -27.98 3.14
CA PRO A 63 11.11 -27.35 3.22
C PRO A 63 11.48 -26.49 2.00
N ILE A 64 11.02 -26.88 0.80
CA ILE A 64 11.30 -26.13 -0.45
C ILE A 64 10.56 -24.80 -0.43
N VAL A 65 9.28 -24.82 -0.07
CA VAL A 65 8.46 -23.60 0.03
C VAL A 65 8.98 -22.69 1.14
N GLU A 66 9.37 -23.24 2.29
CA GLU A 66 9.95 -22.47 3.40
C GLU A 66 11.25 -21.76 2.99
N ALA A 67 12.18 -22.47 2.34
CA ALA A 67 13.43 -21.87 1.85
C ALA A 67 13.17 -20.78 0.80
N PHE A 68 12.23 -21.02 -0.12
CA PHE A 68 11.84 -20.04 -1.12
C PHE A 68 11.19 -18.80 -0.48
N SER A 69 10.24 -18.98 0.43
CA SER A 69 9.57 -17.88 1.15
C SER A 69 10.55 -17.07 1.97
N PHE A 70 11.49 -17.72 2.68
CA PHE A 70 12.53 -17.02 3.43
C PHE A 70 13.41 -16.17 2.51
N LEU A 71 13.86 -16.73 1.39
CA LEU A 71 14.67 -16.00 0.42
C LEU A 71 13.88 -14.85 -0.23
N ALA A 72 12.61 -15.07 -0.59
CA ALA A 72 11.75 -14.08 -1.21
C ALA A 72 11.42 -12.90 -0.28
N ILE A 73 11.14 -13.19 1.00
CA ILE A 73 10.93 -12.15 2.01
C ILE A 73 12.25 -11.41 2.27
N GLY A 74 13.37 -12.12 2.33
CA GLY A 74 14.70 -11.53 2.53
C GLY A 74 15.09 -10.55 1.42
N THR A 75 14.90 -10.93 0.14
CA THR A 75 15.20 -10.04 -0.99
C THR A 75 14.26 -8.84 -1.04
N SER A 76 12.97 -9.03 -0.77
CA SER A 76 11.99 -7.94 -0.70
C SER A 76 12.31 -6.96 0.43
N TYR A 77 12.74 -7.48 1.59
CA TYR A 77 13.11 -6.69 2.75
C TYR A 77 14.34 -5.82 2.49
N ILE A 78 15.36 -6.33 1.79
CA ILE A 78 16.54 -5.53 1.42
C ILE A 78 16.13 -4.34 0.56
N GLY A 79 15.31 -4.56 -0.47
CA GLY A 79 14.82 -3.47 -1.34
C GLY A 79 14.03 -2.42 -0.56
N PHE A 80 13.16 -2.86 0.36
CA PHE A 80 12.39 -1.98 1.23
C PHE A 80 13.29 -1.15 2.17
N VAL A 81 14.26 -1.78 2.84
CA VAL A 81 15.18 -1.10 3.77
C VAL A 81 16.03 -0.06 3.04
N LEU A 82 16.54 -0.38 1.85
CA LEU A 82 17.30 0.58 1.04
C LEU A 82 16.45 1.80 0.68
N GLY A 83 15.25 1.59 0.12
CA GLY A 83 14.34 2.69 -0.25
C GLY A 83 13.90 3.54 0.95
N LEU A 84 13.58 2.90 2.08
CA LEU A 84 13.22 3.63 3.31
C LEU A 84 14.41 4.40 3.88
N SER A 85 15.62 3.84 3.81
CA SER A 85 16.83 4.50 4.29
C SER A 85 17.17 5.75 3.50
N ASP A 86 17.01 5.70 2.18
CA ASP A 86 17.19 6.85 1.30
C ASP A 86 16.11 7.91 1.57
N PHE A 87 14.85 7.50 1.70
CA PHE A 87 13.75 8.40 2.05
C PHE A 87 13.98 9.14 3.38
N ILE A 88 14.42 8.44 4.43
CA ILE A 88 14.71 9.05 5.73
C ILE A 88 15.95 9.94 5.67
N ALA A 89 16.98 9.56 4.91
CA ALA A 89 18.15 10.40 4.70
C ALA A 89 17.77 11.73 4.05
N ASP A 90 16.89 11.71 3.05
CA ASP A 90 16.38 12.89 2.37
C ASP A 90 15.47 13.72 3.27
N LEU A 91 14.57 13.07 4.01
CA LEU A 91 13.63 13.74 4.92
C LEU A 91 14.34 14.48 6.06
N LEU A 92 15.38 13.86 6.63
CA LEU A 92 16.17 14.43 7.73
C LEU A 92 17.38 15.23 7.25
N LYS A 93 17.57 15.38 5.93
CA LYS A 93 18.72 16.05 5.29
C LYS A 93 20.08 15.57 5.85
N LEU A 94 20.19 14.28 6.13
CA LEU A 94 21.40 13.71 6.72
C LEU A 94 22.51 13.57 5.65
N PRO A 95 23.77 13.86 5.97
CA PRO A 95 24.85 13.99 4.97
C PRO A 95 25.17 12.67 4.25
N SER A 96 24.64 12.48 3.04
CA SER A 96 24.75 11.29 2.17
C SER A 96 26.18 10.95 1.74
N GLY A 97 26.89 10.15 2.56
CA GLY A 97 28.20 9.57 2.29
C GLY A 97 28.21 8.02 2.35
N GLN A 98 29.29 7.39 1.87
CA GLN A 98 29.42 5.95 1.60
C GLN A 98 29.20 5.00 2.80
N ASN A 99 29.29 5.47 4.05
CA ASN A 99 29.22 4.62 5.25
C ASN A 99 28.26 5.19 6.30
N LYS A 100 26.94 4.98 6.15
CA LYS A 100 25.92 5.43 7.10
C LYS A 100 25.19 4.29 7.83
N PRO A 101 25.86 3.59 8.77
CA PRO A 101 25.13 2.68 9.67
C PRO A 101 24.08 3.42 10.50
N LEU A 102 24.26 4.73 10.73
CA LEU A 102 23.32 5.57 11.50
C LEU A 102 21.97 5.71 10.79
N THR A 103 21.94 5.91 9.47
CA THR A 103 20.66 5.99 8.74
C THR A 103 19.93 4.65 8.78
N TYR A 104 20.63 3.53 8.58
CA TYR A 104 20.05 2.20 8.72
C TYR A 104 19.54 1.94 10.15
N LEU A 105 20.27 2.38 11.17
CA LEU A 105 19.82 2.30 12.56
C LEU A 105 18.56 3.14 12.79
N VAL A 106 18.51 4.39 12.33
CA VAL A 106 17.35 5.26 12.50
C VAL A 106 16.13 4.74 11.73
N THR A 107 16.31 4.05 10.60
CA THR A 107 15.20 3.48 9.84
C THR A 107 14.70 2.16 10.41
N LEU A 108 15.59 1.32 10.96
CA LEU A 108 15.22 0.00 11.48
C LEU A 108 14.87 0.01 12.95
N PHE A 109 15.49 0.88 13.75
CA PHE A 109 15.34 0.88 15.20
C PHE A 109 13.90 1.17 15.65
N PRO A 110 13.18 2.17 15.11
CA PRO A 110 11.80 2.41 15.53
C PRO A 110 10.86 1.24 15.21
N PRO A 111 10.83 0.69 13.96
CA PRO A 111 10.04 -0.50 13.66
C PRO A 111 10.42 -1.71 14.51
N LEU A 112 11.71 -1.91 14.80
CA LEU A 112 12.20 -3.03 15.60
C LEU A 112 11.73 -2.93 17.06
N VAL A 113 11.86 -1.75 17.68
CA VAL A 113 11.39 -1.51 19.05
C VAL A 113 9.87 -1.72 19.13
N LEU A 114 9.11 -1.18 18.18
CA LEU A 114 7.67 -1.35 18.15
C LEU A 114 7.27 -2.82 18.00
N SER A 115 7.96 -3.57 17.12
CA SER A 115 7.74 -5.00 16.92
C SER A 115 8.04 -5.86 18.15
N LEU A 116 8.92 -5.41 19.05
CA LEU A 116 9.23 -6.12 20.30
C LEU A 116 8.24 -5.80 21.42
N LEU A 117 7.58 -4.64 21.38
CA LEU A 117 6.66 -4.18 22.43
C LEU A 117 5.25 -4.75 22.28
N ASP A 118 4.75 -4.88 21.04
CA ASP A 118 3.42 -5.41 20.77
C ASP A 118 3.46 -6.32 19.53
N PRO A 119 3.21 -7.65 19.67
CA PRO A 119 3.21 -8.59 18.54
C PRO A 119 2.09 -8.31 17.53
N GLU A 120 1.05 -7.55 17.90
CA GLU A 120 -0.05 -7.17 17.01
C GLU A 120 0.18 -5.81 16.34
N ILE A 121 1.29 -5.11 16.65
CA ILE A 121 1.54 -3.75 16.14
C ILE A 121 1.60 -3.70 14.62
N PHE A 122 2.04 -4.78 13.98
CA PHE A 122 2.11 -4.87 12.53
C PHE A 122 0.73 -4.71 11.89
N PHE A 123 -0.29 -5.43 12.39
CA PHE A 123 -1.64 -5.36 11.85
C PHE A 123 -2.28 -4.00 12.13
N LYS A 124 -2.10 -3.45 13.34
CA LYS A 124 -2.59 -2.10 13.70
C LYS A 124 -1.96 -1.02 12.83
N ALA A 125 -0.64 -1.07 12.63
CA ALA A 125 0.08 -0.12 11.81
C ALA A 125 -0.27 -0.26 10.33
N LEU A 126 -0.47 -1.49 9.83
CA LEU A 126 -0.89 -1.75 8.46
C LEU A 126 -2.29 -1.19 8.20
N ASP A 127 -3.23 -1.41 9.11
CA ASP A 127 -4.60 -0.90 9.00
C ASP A 127 -4.61 0.63 9.00
N PHE A 128 -3.88 1.25 9.94
CA PHE A 128 -3.71 2.70 10.00
C PHE A 128 -3.03 3.28 8.74
N ALA A 129 -1.95 2.65 8.26
CA ALA A 129 -1.26 3.10 7.06
C ALA A 129 -2.12 2.94 5.79
N GLY A 130 -2.94 1.88 5.73
CA GLY A 130 -3.88 1.64 4.64
C GLY A 130 -5.04 2.64 4.63
N THR A 131 -5.69 2.84 5.77
CA THR A 131 -6.81 3.79 5.88
C THR A 131 -6.33 5.23 5.74
N TYR A 132 -5.39 5.70 6.55
CA TYR A 132 -5.01 7.10 6.52
C TYR A 132 -3.98 7.41 5.43
N GLY A 133 -2.91 6.62 5.34
CA GLY A 133 -1.80 6.87 4.42
C GLY A 133 -2.23 6.74 2.95
N VAL A 134 -2.76 5.57 2.56
CA VAL A 134 -3.14 5.30 1.16
C VAL A 134 -4.31 6.17 0.73
N LEU A 135 -5.36 6.39 1.55
CA LEU A 135 -6.48 7.25 1.15
C LEU A 135 -6.07 8.70 0.98
N VAL A 136 -5.17 9.22 1.81
CA VAL A 136 -4.66 10.59 1.64
C VAL A 136 -3.80 10.66 0.37
N LEU A 137 -2.81 9.77 0.22
CA LEU A 137 -1.84 9.80 -0.89
C LEU A 137 -2.44 9.48 -2.27
N PHE A 138 -3.37 8.54 -2.35
CA PHE A 138 -3.95 8.09 -3.63
C PHE A 138 -5.39 8.54 -3.84
N GLY A 139 -6.13 8.87 -2.77
CA GLY A 139 -7.48 9.41 -2.87
C GLY A 139 -7.48 10.94 -2.92
N VAL A 140 -6.96 11.59 -1.88
CA VAL A 140 -7.05 13.05 -1.72
C VAL A 140 -6.06 13.78 -2.61
N PHE A 141 -4.78 13.40 -2.61
CA PHE A 141 -3.76 14.13 -3.37
C PHE A 141 -3.99 14.17 -4.89
N PRO A 142 -4.32 13.06 -5.59
CA PRO A 142 -4.58 13.11 -7.03
C PRO A 142 -5.85 13.90 -7.38
N ALA A 143 -6.87 13.84 -6.52
CA ALA A 143 -8.06 14.68 -6.64
C ALA A 143 -7.72 16.17 -6.46
N ALA A 144 -6.92 16.51 -5.45
CA ALA A 144 -6.47 17.88 -5.21
C ALA A 144 -5.57 18.40 -6.34
N MET A 145 -4.64 17.58 -6.85
CA MET A 145 -3.77 17.92 -7.99
C MET A 145 -4.59 18.22 -9.24
N SER A 146 -5.54 17.35 -9.60
CA SER A 146 -6.41 17.57 -10.77
C SER A 146 -7.40 18.72 -10.59
N TRP A 147 -7.79 19.05 -9.35
CA TRP A 147 -8.57 20.26 -9.05
C TRP A 147 -7.72 21.52 -9.20
N SER A 148 -6.49 21.52 -8.68
CA SER A 148 -5.55 22.64 -8.84
C SER A 148 -5.23 22.88 -10.31
N GLU A 149 -5.02 21.83 -11.10
CA GLU A 149 -4.74 21.93 -12.54
C GLU A 149 -5.91 22.58 -13.32
N ARG A 150 -7.16 22.37 -12.87
CA ARG A 150 -8.36 22.92 -13.53
C ARG A 150 -8.72 24.34 -13.12
N TYR A 151 -8.29 24.79 -11.95
CA TYR A 151 -8.73 26.07 -11.36
C TYR A 151 -7.59 27.04 -11.01
N SER A 152 -6.32 26.64 -11.11
CA SER A 152 -5.20 27.56 -11.05
C SER A 152 -5.06 28.28 -12.40
N ASN A 153 -5.22 29.60 -12.39
CA ASN A 153 -5.14 30.47 -13.58
C ASN A 153 -3.70 30.73 -14.08
N ASP A 154 -2.69 30.08 -13.50
CA ASP A 154 -1.27 30.26 -13.83
C ASP A 154 -0.75 29.34 -14.95
N LEU A 155 -1.58 28.44 -15.50
CA LEU A 155 -1.20 27.54 -16.59
C LEU A 155 -1.66 28.11 -17.94
N GLU A 156 -0.73 28.67 -18.72
CA GLU A 156 -0.95 29.33 -20.02
C GLU A 156 -1.47 28.40 -21.15
N ALA A 157 -1.56 27.08 -20.92
CA ALA A 157 -1.99 26.11 -21.93
C ALA A 157 -3.23 25.33 -21.45
N PRO A 158 -4.36 25.35 -22.19
CA PRO A 158 -5.53 24.55 -21.86
C PRO A 158 -5.24 23.08 -22.18
N ILE A 159 -4.83 22.32 -21.18
CA ILE A 159 -4.60 20.88 -21.30
C ILE A 159 -5.98 20.21 -21.37
N SER A 160 -6.25 19.49 -22.47
CA SER A 160 -7.52 18.77 -22.64
C SER A 160 -7.76 17.85 -21.42
N PRO A 161 -8.90 17.97 -20.73
CA PRO A 161 -9.13 17.26 -19.48
C PRO A 161 -9.11 15.74 -19.68
N ILE A 162 -8.08 15.09 -19.14
CA ILE A 162 -7.83 13.64 -19.27
C ILE A 162 -8.84 12.80 -18.48
N VAL A 163 -9.45 13.36 -17.42
CA VAL A 163 -10.51 12.70 -16.65
C VAL A 163 -11.90 13.26 -17.03
N PRO A 164 -12.81 12.43 -17.59
CA PRO A 164 -14.19 12.85 -17.86
C PRO A 164 -14.94 13.01 -16.53
N GLY A 165 -15.72 14.09 -16.37
CA GLY A 165 -16.65 14.22 -15.22
C GLY A 165 -16.73 15.56 -14.47
N GLY A 166 -16.09 16.64 -14.96
CA GLY A 166 -16.30 17.98 -14.40
C GLY A 166 -15.98 18.12 -12.89
N LYS A 167 -16.64 19.06 -12.20
CA LYS A 167 -16.47 19.28 -10.74
C LYS A 167 -17.14 18.20 -9.88
N LEU A 168 -18.18 17.54 -10.40
CA LEU A 168 -19.02 16.63 -9.63
C LEU A 168 -18.33 15.30 -9.33
N THR A 169 -17.66 14.69 -10.30
CA THR A 169 -16.94 13.43 -10.06
C THR A 169 -15.76 13.63 -9.11
N LEU A 170 -15.05 14.75 -9.25
CA LEU A 170 -13.95 15.13 -8.35
C LEU A 170 -14.44 15.39 -6.92
N SER A 171 -15.54 16.13 -6.76
CA SER A 171 -16.13 16.37 -5.44
C SER A 171 -16.70 15.09 -4.82
N PHE A 172 -17.17 14.14 -5.63
CA PHE A 172 -17.66 12.84 -5.15
C PHE A 172 -16.52 11.93 -4.70
N VAL A 173 -15.41 11.87 -5.44
CA VAL A 173 -14.22 11.10 -5.04
C VAL A 173 -13.59 11.70 -3.79
N MET A 174 -13.43 13.02 -3.75
CA MET A 174 -12.86 13.72 -2.59
C MET A 174 -13.80 13.63 -1.38
N GLY A 175 -15.11 13.76 -1.61
CA GLY A 175 -16.13 13.57 -0.58
C GLY A 175 -16.18 12.13 -0.07
N GLY A 176 -16.08 11.13 -0.94
CA GLY A 176 -16.03 9.72 -0.59
C GLY A 176 -14.79 9.37 0.24
N ALA A 177 -13.61 9.85 -0.17
CA ALA A 177 -12.38 9.68 0.61
C ALA A 177 -12.47 10.36 1.99
N LEU A 178 -12.98 11.58 2.06
CA LEU A 178 -13.18 12.30 3.32
C LEU A 178 -14.24 11.64 4.21
N LEU A 179 -15.31 11.09 3.63
CA LEU A 179 -16.35 10.35 4.37
C LEU A 179 -15.81 9.07 4.98
N VAL A 180 -14.98 8.32 4.24
CA VAL A 180 -14.34 7.09 4.75
C VAL A 180 -13.40 7.43 5.90
N ILE A 181 -12.56 8.46 5.74
CA ILE A 181 -11.66 8.93 6.80
C ILE A 181 -12.47 9.40 8.02
N PHE A 182 -13.56 10.15 7.80
CA PHE A 182 -14.43 10.60 8.88
C PHE A 182 -15.12 9.44 9.60
N SER A 183 -15.59 8.42 8.87
CA SER A 183 -16.23 7.25 9.48
C SER A 183 -15.26 6.42 10.30
N GLU A 184 -14.00 6.32 9.87
CA GLU A 184 -12.99 5.56 10.60
C GLU A 184 -12.53 6.31 11.85
N ILE A 185 -12.30 7.63 11.75
CA ILE A 185 -12.05 8.49 12.91
C ILE A 185 -13.20 8.40 13.92
N PHE A 186 -14.45 8.40 13.44
CA PHE A 186 -15.63 8.31 14.31
C PHE A 186 -15.70 6.95 15.02
N LYS A 187 -15.37 5.85 14.34
CA LYS A 187 -15.24 4.52 14.96
C LYS A 187 -14.11 4.45 15.98
N ASP A 188 -12.93 4.96 15.64
CA ASP A 188 -11.76 5.00 16.54
C ASP A 188 -12.09 5.78 17.82
N ILE A 189 -12.79 6.92 17.69
CA ILE A 189 -13.27 7.73 18.82
C ILE A 189 -14.32 6.98 19.65
N MET A 190 -15.25 6.27 19.00
CA MET A 190 -16.29 5.50 19.71
C MET A 190 -15.69 4.32 20.48
N GLN A 191 -14.71 3.62 19.90
CA GLN A 191 -13.95 2.56 20.56
C GLN A 191 -13.15 3.11 21.75
N LEU A 192 -12.53 4.28 21.63
CA LEU A 192 -11.81 4.95 22.72
C LEU A 192 -12.73 5.41 23.86
N GLN A 193 -14.01 5.66 23.59
CA GLN A 193 -15.01 6.04 24.60
C GLN A 193 -15.69 4.84 25.30
N GLY A 194 -15.37 3.60 24.92
CA GLY A 194 -15.84 2.41 25.63
C GLY A 194 -17.34 2.13 25.51
N LEU A 195 -18.01 2.60 24.44
CA LEU A 195 -19.36 2.15 24.11
C LEU A 195 -19.28 0.98 23.13
N HIS A 196 -19.54 -0.22 23.65
CA HIS A 196 -19.83 -1.43 22.88
C HIS A 196 -21.11 -1.27 22.04
#